data_AF-A0A1B6L6M0-F1
#
_entry.id   AF-A0A1B6L6M0-F1
#
_cell.length_a   1.000
_cell.length_b   1.000
_cell.length_c   1.000
_cell.angle_alpha   90.00
_cell.angle_beta   90.00
_cell.angle_gamma   90.00
#
_symmetry.space_group_name_H-M   'P 1'
#
loop_
_entity.id
_entity.type
_entity.pdbx_description
1 polymer ?
#
loop_
_entity_poly.entity_id
_entity_poly.type
_entity_poly.pdbx_seq_one_letter_code
_entity_poly.pdbx_strand_id
1 'polypeptide(L)'
;TKRLARETRQSFLSTREAAMYIQRKFRANKLAREDRQSFLSMRKSALFIQRCFKTKRLAREMRQSFLSTREAAMYIQRKFRAKRLATRNRQSFLSLREAVVYIQRRFRAKMLLKVNRQSFLSIRNATVCIQRRFRANKLARENRELFLRMKKAALLIQKKYKATKLAQDERITFLSLKRVVIFIQMKFRAKRLAIHERQMFLMVKKATIYTQRKYRFKCIALKERQAFLRQKAAAIFIQRRFRLLCIARRERQYFLSLRRAAVVIQEKYKARRRNQASKPSINTEIQQRVGAALKIQAVWRGRMVRRKVIVPRPRMQLSDVERSQVPIATRGSNILPALLDFTKLSVAQMQKTLYNLDVVTSLTASQCNYFVNNGVVKILYSFVGCLNKSVGVDRCVELVLLILINLYKAPNTAETVWQETLEANGITHLVELMMNFRLEKTSTVFCKACTALWLFAQDPDKAKIITNSPKVAQTFKYIMKNMEKTKQNVPSTSKKPVPTNKKAVPALLPNWGNYYNHPRSFDDKTFAFKSVTKLLKLS
;
A
#
# COMPACT_ATOMS: atom_id res chain seq x y z
N THR A 1 -108.85 67.19 223.81
CA THR A 1 -108.10 65.95 223.46
C THR A 1 -108.41 65.35 222.08
N LYS A 2 -108.58 66.10 220.97
CA LYS A 2 -108.68 65.49 219.61
C LYS A 2 -108.03 66.24 218.42
N ARG A 3 -107.63 67.53 218.57
CA ARG A 3 -107.12 68.35 217.45
C ARG A 3 -105.64 68.12 217.12
N LEU A 4 -104.78 68.00 218.14
CA LEU A 4 -103.32 67.87 217.95
C LEU A 4 -102.86 66.58 217.22
N ALA A 5 -103.65 65.51 217.31
CA ALA A 5 -103.32 64.22 216.68
C ALA A 5 -103.62 64.15 215.17
N ARG A 6 -104.43 65.09 214.64
CA ARG A 6 -104.78 65.12 213.20
C ARG A 6 -103.75 65.89 212.38
N GLU A 7 -103.30 67.04 212.88
CA GLU A 7 -102.32 67.90 212.21
C GLU A 7 -100.95 67.22 212.06
N THR A 8 -100.53 66.46 213.08
CA THR A 8 -99.29 65.65 213.03
C THR A 8 -99.34 64.53 211.98
N ARG A 9 -100.50 63.89 211.79
CA ARG A 9 -100.67 62.83 210.77
C ARG A 9 -100.69 63.40 209.34
N GLN A 10 -101.25 64.58 209.14
CA GLN A 10 -101.29 65.22 207.82
C GLN A 10 -99.89 65.64 207.34
N SER A 11 -99.08 66.19 208.24
CA SER A 11 -97.68 66.58 207.96
C SER A 11 -96.81 65.38 207.56
N PHE A 12 -96.96 64.24 208.25
CA PHE A 12 -96.25 63.01 207.91
C PHE A 12 -96.62 62.48 206.51
N LEU A 13 -97.90 62.53 206.13
CA LEU A 13 -98.36 62.05 204.82
C LEU A 13 -97.80 62.92 203.67
N SER A 14 -97.83 64.25 203.81
CA SER A 14 -97.24 65.16 202.82
C SER A 14 -95.73 64.93 202.63
N THR A 15 -95.01 64.72 203.74
CA THR A 15 -93.56 64.44 203.70
C THR A 15 -93.27 63.10 203.02
N ARG A 16 -94.10 62.08 203.27
CA ARG A 16 -93.98 60.76 202.63
C ARG A 16 -94.25 60.83 201.13
N GLU A 17 -95.23 61.61 200.68
CA GLU A 17 -95.55 61.78 199.26
C GLU A 17 -94.43 62.51 198.50
N ALA A 18 -93.87 63.58 199.07
CA ALA A 18 -92.72 64.28 198.50
C ALA A 18 -91.49 63.36 198.38
N ALA A 19 -91.19 62.58 199.41
CA ALA A 19 -90.10 61.60 199.39
C ALA A 19 -90.34 60.50 198.33
N MET A 20 -91.56 59.97 198.24
CA MET A 20 -91.95 58.98 197.22
C MET A 20 -91.80 59.52 195.79
N TYR A 21 -92.16 60.78 195.54
CA TYR A 21 -91.98 61.41 194.23
C TYR A 21 -90.51 61.57 193.87
N ILE A 22 -89.67 62.07 194.77
CA ILE A 22 -88.22 62.21 194.55
C ILE A 22 -87.59 60.83 194.30
N GLN A 23 -87.93 59.83 195.12
CA GLN A 23 -87.44 58.46 194.94
C GLN A 23 -87.89 57.86 193.61
N ARG A 24 -89.16 58.05 193.20
CA ARG A 24 -89.66 57.63 191.88
C ARG A 24 -88.92 58.35 190.75
N LYS A 25 -88.71 59.66 190.85
CA LYS A 25 -88.04 60.45 189.81
C LYS A 25 -86.56 60.09 189.67
N PHE A 26 -85.86 59.85 190.79
CA PHE A 26 -84.48 59.38 190.78
C PHE A 26 -84.38 57.98 190.15
N ARG A 27 -85.24 57.04 190.55
CA ARG A 27 -85.29 55.69 189.96
C ARG A 27 -85.57 55.74 188.46
N ALA A 28 -86.52 56.57 188.02
CA ALA A 28 -86.82 56.76 186.60
C ALA A 28 -85.61 57.34 185.83
N ASN A 29 -84.93 58.34 186.38
CA ASN A 29 -83.73 58.92 185.75
C ASN A 29 -82.53 57.96 185.74
N LYS A 30 -82.38 57.13 186.78
CA LYS A 30 -81.35 56.08 186.82
C LYS A 30 -81.59 55.05 185.71
N LEU A 31 -82.82 54.50 185.62
CA LEU A 31 -83.23 53.58 184.56
C LEU A 31 -83.04 54.20 183.17
N ALA A 32 -83.46 55.45 182.97
CA ALA A 32 -83.27 56.14 181.68
C ALA A 32 -81.78 56.30 181.29
N ARG A 33 -80.88 56.49 182.26
CA ARG A 33 -79.43 56.54 182.01
C ARG A 33 -78.85 55.17 181.67
N GLU A 34 -79.27 54.13 182.40
CA GLU A 34 -78.87 52.74 182.15
C GLU A 34 -79.35 52.27 180.77
N ASP A 35 -80.61 52.53 180.42
CA ASP A 35 -81.18 52.25 179.10
C ASP A 35 -80.44 53.02 177.99
N ARG A 36 -80.12 54.30 178.23
CA ARG A 36 -79.34 55.10 177.26
C ARG A 36 -77.92 54.57 177.10
N GLN A 37 -77.24 54.16 178.17
CA GLN A 37 -75.93 53.53 178.06
C GLN A 37 -75.99 52.19 177.33
N SER A 38 -76.98 51.35 177.63
CA SER A 38 -77.23 50.09 176.94
C SER A 38 -77.45 50.31 175.44
N PHE A 39 -78.30 51.28 175.07
CA PHE A 39 -78.53 51.67 173.68
C PHE A 39 -77.26 52.18 172.99
N LEU A 40 -76.46 53.03 173.65
CA LEU A 40 -75.21 53.55 173.07
C LEU A 40 -74.17 52.43 172.87
N SER A 41 -74.08 51.48 173.81
CA SER A 41 -73.21 50.30 173.70
C SER A 41 -73.64 49.41 172.54
N MET A 42 -74.94 49.09 172.47
CA MET A 42 -75.52 48.31 171.37
C MET A 42 -75.30 49.00 170.02
N ARG A 43 -75.52 50.31 169.93
CA ARG A 43 -75.26 51.10 168.71
C ARG A 43 -73.79 51.07 168.32
N LYS A 44 -72.85 51.18 169.27
CA LYS A 44 -71.41 51.10 168.99
C LYS A 44 -71.02 49.73 168.43
N SER A 45 -71.52 48.65 169.02
CA SER A 45 -71.32 47.28 168.52
C SER A 45 -71.95 47.07 167.13
N ALA A 46 -73.16 47.56 166.91
CA ALA A 46 -73.83 47.49 165.61
C ALA A 46 -73.03 48.25 164.53
N LEU A 47 -72.54 49.47 164.83
CA LEU A 47 -71.69 50.25 163.92
C LEU A 47 -70.36 49.54 163.63
N PHE A 48 -69.76 48.87 164.62
CA PHE A 48 -68.56 48.08 164.42
C PHE A 48 -68.80 46.90 163.47
N ILE A 49 -69.87 46.12 163.69
CA ILE A 49 -70.25 44.99 162.82
C ILE A 49 -70.55 45.51 161.40
N GLN A 50 -71.31 46.60 161.27
CA GLN A 50 -71.61 47.23 159.98
C GLN A 50 -70.32 47.68 159.27
N ARG A 51 -69.37 48.28 160.00
CA ARG A 51 -68.07 48.67 159.46
C ARG A 51 -67.27 47.46 159.00
N CYS A 52 -67.17 46.41 159.81
CA CYS A 52 -66.48 45.16 159.46
C CYS A 52 -67.12 44.44 158.26
N PHE A 53 -68.44 44.42 158.17
CA PHE A 53 -69.15 43.88 157.02
C PHE A 53 -68.86 44.70 155.76
N LYS A 54 -68.96 46.04 155.86
CA LYS A 54 -68.67 46.95 154.75
C LYS A 54 -67.22 46.81 154.27
N THR A 55 -66.25 46.73 155.17
CA THR A 55 -64.84 46.54 154.79
C THR A 55 -64.59 45.17 154.17
N LYS A 56 -65.15 44.08 154.73
CA LYS A 56 -65.04 42.74 154.13
C LYS A 56 -65.71 42.67 152.75
N ARG A 57 -66.87 43.31 152.57
CA ARG A 57 -67.57 43.36 151.29
C ARG A 57 -66.75 44.11 150.25
N LEU A 58 -66.27 45.31 150.59
CA LEU A 58 -65.39 46.10 149.71
C LEU A 58 -64.08 45.35 149.38
N ALA A 59 -63.46 44.66 150.35
CA ALA A 59 -62.27 43.86 150.11
C ALA A 59 -62.54 42.69 149.14
N ARG A 60 -63.71 42.03 149.23
CA ARG A 60 -64.13 41.00 148.28
C ARG A 60 -64.40 41.57 146.89
N GLU A 61 -65.13 42.69 146.79
CA GLU A 61 -65.39 43.38 145.52
C GLU A 61 -64.08 43.81 144.84
N MET A 62 -63.14 44.41 145.60
CA MET A 62 -61.80 44.76 145.10
C MET A 62 -61.00 43.53 144.67
N ARG A 63 -61.03 42.44 145.44
CA ARG A 63 -60.35 41.19 145.08
C ARG A 63 -60.94 40.58 143.81
N GLN A 64 -62.26 40.56 143.67
CA GLN A 64 -62.94 40.04 142.48
C GLN A 64 -62.63 40.90 141.25
N SER A 65 -62.66 42.23 141.39
CA SER A 65 -62.26 43.16 140.34
C SER A 65 -60.81 42.96 139.91
N PHE A 66 -59.89 42.80 140.87
CA PHE A 66 -58.49 42.48 140.60
C PHE A 66 -58.32 41.13 139.88
N LEU A 67 -59.01 40.08 140.32
CA LEU A 67 -58.95 38.76 139.68
C LEU A 67 -59.49 38.80 138.25
N SER A 68 -60.65 39.43 138.03
CA SER A 68 -61.24 39.62 136.69
C SER A 68 -60.31 40.42 135.77
N THR A 69 -59.70 41.48 136.28
CA THR A 69 -58.73 42.30 135.53
C THR A 69 -57.48 41.50 135.19
N ARG A 70 -56.96 40.72 136.14
CA ARG A 70 -55.80 39.84 135.93
C ARG A 70 -56.10 38.73 134.91
N GLU A 71 -57.27 38.10 134.98
CA GLU A 71 -57.69 37.08 134.00
C GLU A 71 -57.83 37.67 132.60
N ALA A 72 -58.46 38.83 132.46
CA ALA A 72 -58.55 39.55 131.19
C ALA A 72 -57.16 39.92 130.65
N ALA A 73 -56.26 40.43 131.51
CA ALA A 73 -54.89 40.76 131.13
C ALA A 73 -54.11 39.51 130.68
N MET A 74 -54.19 38.40 131.40
CA MET A 74 -53.57 37.13 131.01
C MET A 74 -54.14 36.60 129.69
N TYR A 75 -55.45 36.71 129.48
CA TYR A 75 -56.09 36.32 128.22
C TYR A 75 -55.56 37.13 127.03
N ILE A 76 -55.52 38.46 127.16
CA ILE A 76 -54.99 39.37 126.15
C ILE A 76 -53.52 39.07 125.88
N GLN A 77 -52.70 38.95 126.93
CA GLN A 77 -51.28 38.62 126.80
C GLN A 77 -51.08 37.27 126.09
N ARG A 78 -51.86 36.24 126.45
CA ARG A 78 -51.81 34.92 125.80
C ARG A 78 -52.18 35.00 124.33
N LYS A 79 -53.28 35.68 123.98
CA LYS A 79 -53.73 35.85 122.59
C LYS A 79 -52.74 36.68 121.77
N PHE A 80 -52.19 37.75 122.35
CA PHE A 80 -51.15 38.56 121.70
C PHE A 80 -49.88 37.75 121.45
N ARG A 81 -49.37 37.01 122.45
CA ARG A 81 -48.20 36.14 122.30
C ARG A 81 -48.44 35.06 121.24
N ALA A 82 -49.61 34.41 121.25
CA ALA A 82 -49.99 33.42 120.24
C ALA A 82 -50.06 34.02 118.83
N LYS A 83 -50.70 35.19 118.65
CA LYS A 83 -50.77 35.88 117.37
C LYS A 83 -49.38 36.29 116.87
N ARG A 84 -48.55 36.86 117.75
CA ARG A 84 -47.17 37.25 117.42
C ARG A 84 -46.33 36.05 116.99
N LEU A 85 -46.45 34.91 117.68
CA LEU A 85 -45.78 33.67 117.30
C LEU A 85 -46.28 33.14 115.94
N ALA A 86 -47.61 33.09 115.73
CA ALA A 86 -48.20 32.66 114.47
C ALA A 86 -47.77 33.55 113.29
N THR A 87 -47.74 34.87 113.47
CA THR A 87 -47.26 35.81 112.45
C THR A 87 -45.79 35.57 112.12
N ARG A 88 -44.92 35.40 113.13
CA ARG A 88 -43.49 35.09 112.92
C ARG A 88 -43.31 33.77 112.18
N ASN A 89 -44.02 32.72 112.59
CA ASN A 89 -43.96 31.41 111.93
C ASN A 89 -44.44 31.51 110.48
N ARG A 90 -45.52 32.25 110.22
CA ARG A 90 -46.02 32.48 108.86
C ARG A 90 -45.03 33.25 108.01
N GLN A 91 -44.42 34.31 108.54
CA GLN A 91 -43.38 35.08 107.84
C GLN A 91 -42.15 34.21 107.53
N SER A 92 -41.69 33.42 108.50
CA SER A 92 -40.58 32.48 108.31
C SER A 92 -40.90 31.44 107.23
N PHE A 93 -42.10 30.86 107.25
CA PHE A 93 -42.56 29.92 106.22
C PHE A 93 -42.64 30.57 104.83
N LEU A 94 -43.17 31.79 104.72
CA LEU A 94 -43.26 32.50 103.43
C LEU A 94 -41.87 32.83 102.87
N SER A 95 -40.96 33.31 103.72
CA SER A 95 -39.56 33.58 103.32
C SER A 95 -38.85 32.30 102.87
N LEU A 96 -39.02 31.19 103.59
CA LEU A 96 -38.48 29.88 103.18
C LEU A 96 -39.07 29.43 101.84
N ARG A 97 -40.40 29.54 101.66
CA ARG A 97 -41.06 29.18 100.40
C ARG A 97 -40.56 30.04 99.24
N GLU A 98 -40.41 31.35 99.41
CA GLU A 98 -39.85 32.25 98.39
C GLU A 98 -38.43 31.86 98.01
N ALA A 99 -37.57 31.58 99.00
CA ALA A 99 -36.20 31.10 98.77
C ALA A 99 -36.19 29.77 98.01
N VAL A 100 -37.03 28.81 98.41
CA VAL A 100 -37.15 27.50 97.73
C VAL A 100 -37.63 27.67 96.30
N VAL A 101 -38.66 28.48 96.04
CA VAL A 101 -39.17 28.74 94.69
C VAL A 101 -38.11 29.42 93.83
N TYR A 102 -37.36 30.38 94.39
CA TYR A 102 -36.24 31.03 93.70
C TYR A 102 -35.15 30.00 93.32
N ILE A 103 -34.71 29.17 94.28
CA ILE A 103 -33.72 28.11 94.03
C ILE A 103 -34.23 27.13 92.96
N GLN A 104 -35.47 26.66 93.06
CA GLN A 104 -36.08 25.76 92.08
C GLN A 104 -36.14 26.40 90.69
N ARG A 105 -36.53 27.66 90.58
CA ARG A 105 -36.57 28.40 89.31
C ARG A 105 -35.17 28.52 88.70
N ARG A 106 -34.17 28.88 89.51
CA ARG A 106 -32.77 28.99 89.05
C ARG A 106 -32.20 27.64 88.64
N PHE A 107 -32.51 26.57 89.38
CA PHE A 107 -32.12 25.22 89.06
C PHE A 107 -32.73 24.76 87.73
N ARG A 108 -34.07 24.90 87.56
CA ARG A 108 -34.76 24.57 86.30
C ARG A 108 -34.18 25.34 85.12
N ALA A 109 -33.93 26.64 85.28
CA ALA A 109 -33.31 27.47 84.24
C ALA A 109 -31.88 26.99 83.88
N LYS A 110 -31.06 26.64 84.88
CA LYS A 110 -29.71 26.09 84.67
C LYS A 110 -29.75 24.74 83.94
N MET A 111 -30.70 23.87 84.28
CA MET A 111 -30.88 22.59 83.61
C MET A 111 -31.33 22.76 82.16
N LEU A 112 -32.28 23.66 81.89
CA LEU A 112 -32.72 23.98 80.53
C LEU A 112 -31.58 24.55 79.69
N LEU A 113 -30.78 25.47 80.24
CA LEU A 113 -29.59 26.00 79.57
C LEU A 113 -28.59 24.89 79.23
N LYS A 114 -28.36 23.94 80.15
CA LYS A 114 -27.47 22.79 79.93
C LYS A 114 -27.94 21.93 78.76
N VAL A 115 -29.24 21.61 78.71
CA VAL A 115 -29.85 20.82 77.62
C VAL A 115 -29.76 21.57 76.30
N ASN A 116 -30.15 22.84 76.26
CA ASN A 116 -30.12 23.65 75.04
C ASN A 116 -28.69 23.83 74.51
N ARG A 117 -27.72 24.08 75.40
CA ARG A 117 -26.31 24.18 75.04
C ARG A 117 -25.79 22.87 74.48
N GLN A 118 -26.15 21.73 75.06
CA GLN A 118 -25.74 20.42 74.57
C GLN A 118 -26.31 20.14 73.17
N SER A 119 -27.59 20.46 72.95
CA SER A 119 -28.24 20.35 71.64
C SER A 119 -27.55 21.23 70.59
N PHE A 120 -27.31 22.51 70.92
CA PHE A 120 -26.60 23.43 70.03
C PHE A 120 -25.19 22.94 69.69
N LEU A 121 -24.42 22.48 70.68
CA LEU A 121 -23.07 21.96 70.44
C LEU A 121 -23.09 20.70 69.57
N SER A 122 -24.06 19.80 69.77
CA SER A 122 -24.23 18.62 68.93
C SER A 122 -24.48 19.00 67.46
N ILE A 123 -25.44 19.91 67.21
CA ILE A 123 -25.77 20.39 65.86
C ILE A 123 -24.58 21.12 65.24
N ARG A 124 -23.91 21.99 66.00
CA ARG A 124 -22.72 22.71 65.52
C ARG A 124 -21.60 21.75 65.14
N ASN A 125 -21.30 20.77 65.99
CA ASN A 125 -20.25 19.78 65.73
C ASN A 125 -20.59 18.93 64.50
N ALA A 126 -21.83 18.47 64.37
CA ALA A 126 -22.30 17.74 63.20
C ALA A 126 -22.16 18.59 61.92
N THR A 127 -22.64 19.84 61.97
CA THR A 127 -22.55 20.80 60.86
C THR A 127 -21.10 21.04 60.43
N VAL A 128 -20.20 21.31 61.38
CA VAL A 128 -18.76 21.51 61.09
C VAL A 128 -18.13 20.25 60.50
N CYS A 129 -18.48 19.07 61.01
CA CYS A 129 -17.97 17.80 60.49
C CYS A 129 -18.42 17.57 59.03
N ILE A 130 -19.69 17.80 58.73
CA ILE A 130 -20.25 17.71 57.38
C ILE A 130 -19.58 18.72 56.44
N GLN A 131 -19.48 19.99 56.86
CA GLN A 131 -18.84 21.04 56.06
C GLN A 131 -17.36 20.72 55.78
N ARG A 132 -16.61 20.27 56.81
CA ARG A 132 -15.22 19.86 56.65
C ARG A 132 -15.09 18.71 55.67
N ARG A 133 -15.92 17.68 55.78
CA ARG A 133 -15.90 16.52 54.88
C ARG A 133 -16.28 16.90 53.45
N PHE A 134 -17.29 17.74 53.28
CA PHE A 134 -17.69 18.26 51.97
C PHE A 134 -16.55 19.03 51.30
N ARG A 135 -15.93 19.98 52.00
CA ARG A 135 -14.80 20.77 51.49
C ARG A 135 -13.62 19.86 51.12
N ALA A 136 -13.29 18.88 51.96
CA ALA A 136 -12.24 17.91 51.68
C ALA A 136 -12.54 17.06 50.44
N ASN A 137 -13.77 16.54 50.31
CA ASN A 137 -14.19 15.74 49.15
C ASN A 137 -14.19 16.58 47.86
N LYS A 138 -14.64 17.84 47.92
CA LYS A 138 -14.61 18.77 46.79
C LYS A 138 -13.18 18.99 46.30
N LEU A 139 -12.27 19.35 47.21
CA LEU A 139 -10.86 19.56 46.87
C LEU A 139 -10.19 18.29 46.33
N ALA A 140 -10.48 17.12 46.93
CA ALA A 140 -9.97 15.84 46.45
C ALA A 140 -10.44 15.54 45.01
N ARG A 141 -11.69 15.86 44.68
CA ARG A 141 -12.24 15.69 43.33
C ARG A 141 -11.56 16.63 42.34
N GLU A 142 -11.44 17.91 42.65
CA GLU A 142 -10.77 18.91 41.80
C GLU A 142 -9.31 18.53 41.54
N ASN A 143 -8.57 18.12 42.58
CA ASN A 143 -7.18 17.65 42.44
C ASN A 143 -7.09 16.37 41.60
N ARG A 144 -8.04 15.44 41.76
CA ARG A 144 -8.08 14.21 40.96
C ARG A 144 -8.35 14.52 39.49
N GLU A 145 -9.28 15.41 39.19
CA GLU A 145 -9.59 15.84 37.82
C GLU A 145 -8.38 16.55 37.17
N LEU A 146 -7.72 17.44 37.90
CA LEU A 146 -6.49 18.10 37.44
C LEU A 146 -5.40 17.07 37.13
N PHE A 147 -5.14 16.14 38.05
CA PHE A 147 -4.18 15.06 37.84
C PHE A 147 -4.52 14.21 36.61
N LEU A 148 -5.79 13.81 36.44
CA LEU A 148 -6.22 13.01 35.29
C LEU A 148 -6.05 13.77 33.98
N ARG A 149 -6.33 15.09 33.96
CA ARG A 149 -6.11 15.96 32.80
C ARG A 149 -4.63 16.05 32.46
N MET A 150 -3.76 16.28 33.45
CA MET A 150 -2.31 16.32 33.27
C MET A 150 -1.78 14.96 32.79
N LYS A 151 -2.21 13.85 33.39
CA LYS A 151 -1.83 12.50 32.98
C LYS A 151 -2.23 12.22 31.53
N LYS A 152 -3.45 12.59 31.13
CA LYS A 152 -3.93 12.44 29.75
C LYS A 152 -3.08 13.24 28.77
N ALA A 153 -2.75 14.49 29.10
CA ALA A 153 -1.89 15.34 28.29
C ALA A 153 -0.46 14.76 28.18
N ALA A 154 0.14 14.34 29.30
CA ALA A 154 1.46 13.73 29.33
C ALA A 154 1.53 12.45 28.48
N LEU A 155 0.52 11.57 28.61
CA LEU A 155 0.44 10.34 27.80
C LEU A 155 0.29 10.65 26.30
N LEU A 156 -0.47 11.68 25.93
CA LEU A 156 -0.61 12.10 24.55
C LEU A 156 0.72 12.59 23.98
N ILE A 157 1.43 13.45 24.73
CA ILE A 157 2.75 13.96 24.36
C ILE A 157 3.74 12.80 24.21
N GLN A 158 3.81 11.91 25.20
CA GLN A 158 4.69 10.73 25.17
C GLN A 158 4.39 9.81 23.99
N LYS A 159 3.11 9.52 23.72
CA LYS A 159 2.68 8.70 22.58
C LYS A 159 3.09 9.34 21.25
N LYS A 160 2.83 10.65 21.10
CA LYS A 160 3.19 11.38 19.88
C LYS A 160 4.70 11.43 19.69
N TYR A 161 5.46 11.73 20.75
CA TYR A 161 6.91 11.74 20.71
C TYR A 161 7.49 10.38 20.30
N LYS A 162 7.07 9.29 20.95
CA LYS A 162 7.51 7.92 20.62
C LYS A 162 7.21 7.58 19.17
N ALA A 163 6.00 7.87 18.69
CA ALA A 163 5.61 7.61 17.30
C ALA A 163 6.45 8.43 16.30
N THR A 164 6.65 9.73 16.57
CA THR A 164 7.48 10.59 15.72
C THR A 164 8.94 10.14 15.70
N LYS A 165 9.48 9.75 16.86
CA LYS A 165 10.86 9.28 16.98
C LYS A 165 11.07 7.97 16.21
N LEU A 166 10.17 7.01 16.37
CA LEU A 166 10.20 5.75 15.61
C LEU A 166 10.13 6.01 14.09
N ALA A 167 9.18 6.83 13.64
CA ALA A 167 9.04 7.18 12.23
C ALA A 167 10.28 7.91 11.68
N GLN A 168 10.93 8.74 12.49
CA GLN A 168 12.18 9.42 12.12
C GLN A 168 13.33 8.41 11.98
N ASP A 169 13.45 7.48 12.92
CA ASP A 169 14.50 6.45 12.90
C ASP A 169 14.31 5.51 11.70
N GLU A 170 13.07 5.05 11.43
CA GLU A 170 12.71 4.29 10.22
C GLU A 170 12.99 5.07 8.92
N ARG A 171 12.72 6.38 8.91
CA ARG A 171 13.03 7.21 7.74
C ARG A 171 14.53 7.31 7.51
N ILE A 172 15.34 7.45 8.56
CA ILE A 172 16.80 7.51 8.46
C ILE A 172 17.35 6.19 7.92
N THR A 173 16.89 5.05 8.44
CA THR A 173 17.31 3.73 7.96
C THR A 173 16.91 3.51 6.49
N PHE A 174 15.68 3.86 6.13
CA PHE A 174 15.21 3.80 4.75
C PHE A 174 16.05 4.68 3.80
N LEU A 175 16.35 5.92 4.19
CA LEU A 175 17.16 6.82 3.36
C LEU A 175 18.60 6.32 3.21
N SER A 176 19.18 5.75 4.26
CA SER A 176 20.50 5.11 4.21
C SER A 176 20.50 3.94 3.23
N LEU A 177 19.53 3.02 3.37
CA LEU A 177 19.37 1.88 2.47
C LEU A 177 19.16 2.33 1.02
N LYS A 178 18.29 3.33 0.80
CA LYS A 178 18.04 3.90 -0.53
C LYS A 178 19.33 4.45 -1.16
N ARG A 179 20.17 5.16 -0.40
CA ARG A 179 21.47 5.65 -0.90
C ARG A 179 22.36 4.50 -1.36
N VAL A 180 22.47 3.45 -0.55
CA VAL A 180 23.27 2.25 -0.89
C VAL A 180 22.72 1.56 -2.14
N VAL A 181 21.41 1.35 -2.22
CA VAL A 181 20.76 0.72 -3.39
C VAL A 181 21.00 1.53 -4.66
N ILE A 182 20.81 2.85 -4.62
CA ILE A 182 21.07 3.73 -5.77
C ILE A 182 22.54 3.65 -6.19
N PHE A 183 23.47 3.65 -5.23
CA PHE A 183 24.90 3.51 -5.52
C PHE A 183 25.23 2.19 -6.22
N ILE A 184 24.70 1.07 -5.72
CA ILE A 184 24.89 -0.25 -6.33
C ILE A 184 24.30 -0.27 -7.75
N GLN A 185 23.09 0.25 -7.93
CA GLN A 185 22.45 0.34 -9.25
C GLN A 185 23.27 1.19 -10.23
N MET A 186 23.80 2.33 -9.77
CA MET A 186 24.67 3.19 -10.58
C MET A 186 25.94 2.46 -11.00
N LYS A 187 26.64 1.82 -10.05
CA LYS A 187 27.87 1.06 -10.33
C LYS A 187 27.60 -0.11 -11.27
N PHE A 188 26.49 -0.82 -11.10
CA PHE A 188 26.08 -1.90 -11.98
C PHE A 188 25.83 -1.40 -13.42
N ARG A 189 25.08 -0.31 -13.58
CA ARG A 189 24.84 0.31 -14.91
C ARG A 189 26.14 0.76 -15.57
N ALA A 190 27.03 1.41 -14.81
CA ALA A 190 28.34 1.83 -15.30
C ALA A 190 29.19 0.63 -15.75
N LYS A 191 29.26 -0.44 -14.95
CA LYS A 191 29.98 -1.67 -15.30
C LYS A 191 29.42 -2.31 -16.57
N ARG A 192 28.08 -2.37 -16.69
CA ARG A 192 27.41 -2.87 -17.88
C ARG A 192 27.74 -2.05 -19.14
N LEU A 193 27.76 -0.73 -19.03
CA LEU A 193 28.14 0.16 -20.12
C LEU A 193 29.61 -0.06 -20.52
N ALA A 194 30.53 -0.09 -19.55
CA ALA A 194 31.94 -0.33 -19.79
C ALA A 194 32.21 -1.70 -20.47
N ILE A 195 31.49 -2.75 -20.07
CA ILE A 195 31.57 -4.07 -20.73
C ILE A 195 31.12 -3.97 -22.19
N HIS A 196 30.01 -3.28 -22.46
CA HIS A 196 29.49 -3.10 -23.81
C HIS A 196 30.46 -2.29 -24.68
N GLU A 197 30.96 -1.16 -24.19
CA GLU A 197 31.96 -0.34 -24.88
C GLU A 197 33.24 -1.13 -25.16
N ARG A 198 33.71 -1.92 -24.20
CA ARG A 198 34.86 -2.81 -24.39
C ARG A 198 34.62 -3.84 -25.48
N GLN A 199 33.43 -4.46 -25.52
CA GLN A 199 33.08 -5.41 -26.58
C GLN A 199 33.07 -4.75 -27.95
N MET A 200 32.46 -3.56 -28.07
CA MET A 200 32.46 -2.78 -29.31
C MET A 200 33.88 -2.42 -29.75
N PHE A 201 34.71 -1.93 -28.84
CA PHE A 201 36.12 -1.65 -29.11
C PHE A 201 36.87 -2.90 -29.60
N LEU A 202 36.67 -4.06 -28.95
CA LEU A 202 37.32 -5.30 -29.36
C LEU A 202 36.87 -5.78 -30.75
N MET A 203 35.59 -5.59 -31.09
CA MET A 203 35.06 -5.91 -32.42
C MET A 203 35.72 -5.03 -33.48
N VAL A 204 35.74 -3.71 -33.27
CA VAL A 204 36.42 -2.77 -34.17
C VAL A 204 37.90 -3.10 -34.29
N LYS A 205 38.59 -3.33 -33.17
CA LYS A 205 40.01 -3.73 -33.16
C LYS A 205 40.26 -5.00 -33.99
N LYS A 206 39.43 -6.04 -33.82
CA LYS A 206 39.54 -7.28 -34.60
C LYS A 206 39.35 -7.02 -36.10
N ALA A 207 38.33 -6.25 -36.48
CA ALA A 207 38.07 -5.90 -37.87
C ALA A 207 39.21 -5.08 -38.48
N THR A 208 39.75 -4.11 -37.74
CA THR A 208 40.88 -3.28 -38.14
C THR A 208 42.13 -4.13 -38.37
N ILE A 209 42.49 -5.00 -37.42
CA ILE A 209 43.66 -5.91 -37.55
C ILE A 209 43.48 -6.83 -38.75
N TYR A 210 42.29 -7.41 -38.94
CA TYR A 210 41.99 -8.27 -40.08
C TYR A 210 42.15 -7.52 -41.41
N THR A 211 41.60 -6.31 -41.50
CA THR A 211 41.69 -5.46 -42.70
C THR A 211 43.14 -5.08 -43.00
N GLN A 212 43.89 -4.64 -42.00
CA GLN A 212 45.32 -4.34 -42.13
C GLN A 212 46.12 -5.57 -42.57
N ARG A 213 45.85 -6.75 -42.00
CA ARG A 213 46.51 -8.01 -42.39
C ARG A 213 46.20 -8.38 -43.85
N LYS A 214 44.94 -8.30 -44.27
CA LYS A 214 44.53 -8.58 -45.66
C LYS A 214 45.13 -7.57 -46.64
N TYR A 215 45.17 -6.30 -46.27
CA TYR A 215 45.82 -5.27 -47.07
C TYR A 215 47.33 -5.53 -47.23
N ARG A 216 48.05 -5.78 -46.12
CA ARG A 216 49.48 -6.14 -46.15
C ARG A 216 49.74 -7.38 -47.01
N PHE A 217 48.94 -8.43 -46.85
CA PHE A 217 49.00 -9.62 -47.69
C PHE A 217 48.79 -9.31 -49.17
N LYS A 218 47.77 -8.50 -49.51
CA LYS A 218 47.51 -8.06 -50.90
C LYS A 218 48.71 -7.30 -51.47
N CYS A 219 49.30 -6.39 -50.71
CA CYS A 219 50.49 -5.65 -51.16
C CYS A 219 51.68 -6.58 -51.43
N ILE A 220 51.92 -7.58 -50.57
CA ILE A 220 52.97 -8.58 -50.77
C ILE A 220 52.68 -9.42 -52.01
N ALA A 221 51.46 -9.97 -52.13
CA ALA A 221 51.04 -10.78 -53.27
C ALA A 221 51.12 -10.02 -54.60
N LEU A 222 50.79 -8.71 -54.61
CA LEU A 222 50.96 -7.86 -55.80
C LEU A 222 52.43 -7.68 -56.18
N LYS A 223 53.32 -7.45 -55.19
CA LYS A 223 54.77 -7.37 -55.44
C LYS A 223 55.31 -8.68 -56.01
N GLU A 224 54.95 -9.82 -55.42
CA GLU A 224 55.36 -11.15 -55.91
C GLU A 224 54.80 -11.43 -57.30
N ARG A 225 53.53 -11.09 -57.55
CA ARG A 225 52.92 -11.23 -58.88
C ARG A 225 53.64 -10.39 -59.92
N GLN A 226 53.99 -9.15 -59.60
CA GLN A 226 54.76 -8.28 -60.49
C GLN A 226 56.14 -8.89 -60.79
N ALA A 227 56.83 -9.41 -59.78
CA ALA A 227 58.12 -10.09 -59.93
C ALA A 227 58.01 -11.33 -60.83
N PHE A 228 57.01 -12.18 -60.60
CA PHE A 228 56.72 -13.34 -61.46
C PHE A 228 56.42 -12.93 -62.90
N LEU A 229 55.61 -11.89 -63.13
CA LEU A 229 55.30 -11.41 -64.47
C LEU A 229 56.54 -10.88 -65.20
N ARG A 230 57.45 -10.19 -64.50
CA ARG A 230 58.74 -9.76 -65.05
C ARG A 230 59.61 -10.96 -65.44
N GLN A 231 59.73 -11.95 -64.56
CA GLN A 231 60.47 -13.20 -64.86
C GLN A 231 59.86 -13.94 -66.05
N LYS A 232 58.54 -14.07 -66.10
CA LYS A 232 57.82 -14.68 -67.22
C LYS A 232 58.06 -13.91 -68.52
N ALA A 233 57.99 -12.58 -68.51
CA ALA A 233 58.25 -11.76 -69.70
C ALA A 233 59.68 -11.93 -70.20
N ALA A 234 60.67 -11.93 -69.30
CA ALA A 234 62.06 -12.21 -69.64
C ALA A 234 62.23 -13.62 -70.24
N ALA A 235 61.61 -14.64 -69.64
CA ALA A 235 61.65 -16.01 -70.17
C ALA A 235 61.04 -16.10 -71.57
N ILE A 236 59.86 -15.48 -71.80
CA ILE A 236 59.22 -15.43 -73.13
C ILE A 236 60.12 -14.70 -74.13
N PHE A 237 60.75 -13.59 -73.73
CA PHE A 237 61.67 -12.85 -74.59
C PHE A 237 62.87 -13.71 -75.01
N ILE A 238 63.52 -14.39 -74.06
CA ILE A 238 64.63 -15.31 -74.34
C ILE A 238 64.17 -16.44 -75.27
N GLN A 239 63.04 -17.09 -74.97
CA GLN A 239 62.48 -18.15 -75.80
C GLN A 239 62.15 -17.66 -77.22
N ARG A 240 61.56 -16.47 -77.35
CA ARG A 240 61.26 -15.85 -78.65
C ARG A 240 62.54 -15.55 -79.43
N ARG A 241 63.55 -14.95 -78.77
CA ARG A 241 64.85 -14.65 -79.40
C ARG A 241 65.56 -15.92 -79.83
N PHE A 242 65.53 -16.97 -79.02
CA PHE A 242 66.07 -18.29 -79.35
C PHE A 242 65.34 -18.92 -80.55
N ARG A 243 64.00 -18.91 -80.57
CA ARG A 243 63.21 -19.38 -81.72
C ARG A 243 63.55 -18.62 -83.00
N LEU A 244 63.65 -17.30 -82.94
CA LEU A 244 64.06 -16.47 -84.09
C LEU A 244 65.49 -16.80 -84.54
N LEU A 245 66.42 -17.04 -83.62
CA LEU A 245 67.78 -17.48 -83.94
C LEU A 245 67.77 -18.84 -84.64
N CYS A 246 66.96 -19.79 -84.17
CA CYS A 246 66.80 -21.09 -84.82
C CYS A 246 66.23 -20.97 -86.24
N ILE A 247 65.22 -20.11 -86.44
CA ILE A 247 64.65 -19.83 -87.78
C ILE A 247 65.73 -19.22 -88.68
N ALA A 248 66.41 -18.15 -88.23
CA ALA A 248 67.48 -17.50 -88.98
C ALA A 248 68.63 -18.46 -89.32
N ARG A 249 68.98 -19.38 -88.41
CA ARG A 249 69.97 -20.44 -88.68
C ARG A 249 69.49 -21.39 -89.77
N ARG A 250 68.21 -21.82 -89.74
CA ARG A 250 67.61 -22.68 -90.77
C ARG A 250 67.55 -21.98 -92.12
N GLU A 251 67.11 -20.73 -92.17
CA GLU A 251 67.10 -19.91 -93.39
C GLU A 251 68.50 -19.67 -93.94
N ARG A 252 69.48 -19.38 -93.08
CA ARG A 252 70.89 -19.27 -93.48
C ARG A 252 71.41 -20.59 -94.05
N GLN A 253 71.08 -21.73 -93.43
CA GLN A 253 71.48 -23.04 -93.94
C GLN A 253 70.82 -23.35 -95.28
N TYR A 254 69.54 -22.99 -95.45
CA TYR A 254 68.83 -23.06 -96.72
C TYR A 254 69.49 -22.18 -97.79
N PHE A 255 69.77 -20.91 -97.50
CA PHE A 255 70.49 -20.01 -98.40
C PHE A 255 71.88 -20.54 -98.76
N LEU A 256 72.64 -21.06 -97.80
CA LEU A 256 73.94 -21.67 -98.08
C LEU A 256 73.82 -22.90 -98.99
N SER A 257 72.76 -23.71 -98.82
CA SER A 257 72.48 -24.84 -99.71
C SER A 257 72.12 -24.38 -101.13
N LEU A 258 71.32 -23.31 -101.25
CA LEU A 258 70.94 -22.71 -102.52
C LEU A 258 72.16 -22.09 -103.22
N ARG A 259 73.05 -21.43 -102.46
CA ARG A 259 74.32 -20.89 -102.96
C ARG A 259 75.24 -22.00 -103.44
N ARG A 260 75.37 -23.12 -102.69
CA ARG A 260 76.13 -24.30 -103.15
C ARG A 260 75.54 -24.87 -104.43
N ALA A 261 74.23 -25.06 -104.49
CA ALA A 261 73.56 -25.53 -105.70
C ALA A 261 73.79 -24.59 -106.89
N ALA A 262 73.70 -23.27 -106.68
CA ALA A 262 73.99 -22.27 -107.70
C ALA A 262 75.45 -22.34 -108.18
N VAL A 263 76.43 -22.47 -107.28
CA VAL A 263 77.84 -22.65 -107.63
C VAL A 263 78.04 -23.94 -108.44
N VAL A 264 77.44 -25.06 -108.02
CA VAL A 264 77.51 -26.33 -108.77
C VAL A 264 76.85 -26.22 -110.15
N ILE A 265 75.71 -25.52 -110.27
CA ILE A 265 75.06 -25.26 -111.56
C ILE A 265 75.94 -24.37 -112.43
N GLN A 266 76.55 -23.31 -111.87
CA GLN A 266 77.48 -22.44 -112.58
C GLN A 266 78.74 -23.18 -113.04
N GLU A 267 79.29 -24.06 -112.20
CA GLU A 267 80.41 -24.93 -112.54
C GLU A 267 80.03 -25.94 -113.64
N LYS A 268 78.86 -26.60 -113.51
CA LYS A 268 78.34 -27.48 -114.56
C LYS A 268 78.04 -26.74 -115.85
N TYR A 269 77.51 -25.54 -115.80
CA TYR A 269 77.26 -24.70 -116.97
C TYR A 269 78.58 -24.29 -117.64
N LYS A 270 79.58 -23.86 -116.86
CA LYS A 270 80.94 -23.60 -117.37
C LYS A 270 81.59 -24.85 -117.95
N ALA A 271 81.43 -26.02 -117.33
CA ALA A 271 81.89 -27.31 -117.86
C ALA A 271 81.13 -27.73 -119.14
N ARG A 272 79.83 -27.46 -119.23
CA ARG A 272 79.00 -27.72 -120.42
C ARG A 272 79.36 -26.79 -121.57
N ARG A 273 79.68 -25.51 -121.29
CA ARG A 273 80.27 -24.57 -122.26
C ARG A 273 81.65 -25.05 -122.76
N ARG A 274 82.49 -25.62 -121.88
CA ARG A 274 83.78 -26.23 -122.29
C ARG A 274 83.58 -27.49 -123.12
N ASN A 275 82.59 -28.32 -122.79
CA ASN A 275 82.31 -29.58 -123.51
C ASN A 275 81.54 -29.38 -124.84
N GLN A 276 80.88 -28.25 -125.06
CA GLN A 276 80.28 -27.89 -126.37
C GLN A 276 81.30 -27.32 -127.37
N ALA A 277 82.50 -26.96 -126.93
CA ALA A 277 83.62 -26.59 -127.80
C ALA A 277 84.40 -27.81 -128.34
N SER A 278 84.01 -29.03 -127.96
CA SER A 278 84.66 -30.30 -128.35
C SER A 278 83.65 -31.28 -128.95
N LYS A 279 83.63 -31.41 -130.30
CA LYS A 279 83.00 -32.40 -131.22
C LYS A 279 82.00 -33.47 -130.66
N PRO A 280 80.75 -33.57 -131.20
CA PRO A 280 79.88 -34.73 -131.03
C PRO A 280 79.62 -35.47 -132.36
N SER A 281 80.15 -36.69 -132.55
CA SER A 281 79.80 -37.54 -133.71
C SER A 281 79.40 -38.98 -133.35
N ILE A 282 79.45 -39.43 -132.08
CA ILE A 282 79.26 -40.86 -131.72
C ILE A 282 78.11 -41.11 -130.72
N ASN A 283 77.69 -40.12 -129.93
CA ASN A 283 76.73 -40.35 -128.84
C ASN A 283 75.25 -40.44 -129.27
N THR A 284 74.92 -40.10 -130.51
CA THR A 284 73.52 -40.04 -130.97
C THR A 284 72.95 -41.42 -131.31
N GLU A 285 73.80 -42.40 -131.62
CA GLU A 285 73.39 -43.72 -132.11
C GLU A 285 72.97 -44.69 -130.96
N ILE A 286 73.60 -44.56 -129.79
CA ILE A 286 73.31 -45.41 -128.62
C ILE A 286 71.92 -45.12 -128.01
N GLN A 287 71.45 -43.87 -128.10
CA GLN A 287 70.18 -43.45 -127.50
C GLN A 287 68.95 -44.00 -128.23
N GLN A 288 69.03 -44.30 -129.53
CA GLN A 288 67.90 -44.85 -130.28
C GLN A 288 67.56 -46.30 -129.88
N ARG A 289 68.56 -47.10 -129.48
CA ARG A 289 68.35 -48.51 -129.07
C ARG A 289 67.64 -48.65 -127.72
N VAL A 290 67.83 -47.70 -126.79
CA VAL A 290 67.23 -47.74 -125.44
C VAL A 290 65.76 -47.25 -125.43
N GLY A 291 65.39 -46.36 -126.35
CA GLY A 291 64.03 -45.80 -126.45
C GLY A 291 62.94 -46.81 -126.85
N ALA A 292 63.29 -47.86 -127.59
CA ALA A 292 62.34 -48.90 -128.01
C ALA A 292 61.89 -49.82 -126.86
N ALA A 293 62.79 -50.13 -125.91
CA ALA A 293 62.51 -51.06 -124.82
C ALA A 293 61.58 -50.50 -123.73
N LEU A 294 61.63 -49.18 -123.47
CA LEU A 294 60.86 -48.54 -122.39
C LEU A 294 59.36 -48.36 -122.71
N LYS A 295 58.97 -48.24 -123.99
CA LYS A 295 57.57 -48.07 -124.39
C LYS A 295 56.72 -49.33 -124.13
N ILE A 296 57.31 -50.51 -124.25
CA ILE A 296 56.62 -51.79 -124.06
C ILE A 296 56.29 -52.03 -122.58
N GLN A 297 57.17 -51.61 -121.66
CA GLN A 297 57.03 -51.86 -120.22
C GLN A 297 56.01 -50.95 -119.52
N ALA A 298 55.73 -49.75 -120.06
CA ALA A 298 54.89 -48.74 -119.40
C ALA A 298 53.38 -49.00 -119.53
N VAL A 299 52.93 -49.63 -120.62
CA VAL A 299 51.49 -49.80 -120.92
C VAL A 299 50.83 -50.83 -119.99
N TRP A 300 51.57 -51.84 -119.57
CA TRP A 300 51.03 -52.95 -118.76
C TRP A 300 50.80 -52.57 -117.29
N ARG A 301 51.66 -51.71 -116.70
CA ARG A 301 51.60 -51.35 -115.28
C ARG A 301 50.47 -50.38 -114.92
N GLY A 302 49.99 -49.56 -115.85
CA GLY A 302 48.96 -48.54 -115.60
C GLY A 302 47.53 -49.07 -115.42
N ARG A 303 47.24 -50.30 -115.89
CA ARG A 303 45.88 -50.86 -115.88
C ARG A 303 45.47 -51.46 -114.52
N MET A 304 46.42 -51.88 -113.70
CA MET A 304 46.14 -52.65 -112.47
C MET A 304 45.72 -51.80 -111.26
N VAL A 305 46.07 -50.51 -111.20
CA VAL A 305 46.08 -49.77 -109.92
C VAL A 305 44.84 -48.88 -109.69
N ARG A 306 44.00 -48.62 -110.70
CA ARG A 306 42.85 -47.70 -110.59
C ARG A 306 41.53 -48.39 -110.19
N ARG A 307 41.53 -49.23 -109.15
CA ARG A 307 40.35 -50.06 -108.78
C ARG A 307 39.85 -50.00 -107.34
N LYS A 308 40.07 -48.93 -106.57
CA LYS A 308 39.14 -48.36 -105.54
C LYS A 308 39.88 -47.54 -104.48
N VAL A 309 39.30 -46.38 -104.15
CA VAL A 309 39.78 -45.36 -103.20
C VAL A 309 38.65 -45.07 -102.18
N ILE A 310 39.00 -44.56 -100.99
CA ILE A 310 38.40 -43.41 -100.24
C ILE A 310 38.16 -43.68 -98.73
N VAL A 311 38.58 -42.68 -97.94
CA VAL A 311 38.63 -42.50 -96.47
C VAL A 311 37.53 -41.52 -96.01
N PRO A 312 37.02 -41.55 -94.76
CA PRO A 312 36.82 -40.27 -94.04
C PRO A 312 36.95 -40.24 -92.47
N ARG A 313 37.31 -39.04 -91.96
CA ARG A 313 37.21 -38.42 -90.59
C ARG A 313 35.76 -37.89 -90.32
N PRO A 314 35.27 -37.42 -89.12
CA PRO A 314 35.86 -36.35 -88.23
C PRO A 314 35.37 -36.11 -86.74
N ARG A 315 36.10 -35.23 -86.01
CA ARG A 315 35.79 -34.06 -85.10
C ARG A 315 34.87 -34.04 -83.82
N MET A 316 35.39 -33.26 -82.85
CA MET A 316 34.90 -32.67 -81.55
C MET A 316 33.89 -31.49 -81.65
N GLN A 317 33.16 -31.18 -80.55
CA GLN A 317 33.13 -29.92 -79.72
C GLN A 317 31.80 -29.74 -78.92
N LEU A 318 31.76 -29.54 -77.58
CA LEU A 318 31.96 -28.37 -76.67
C LEU A 318 30.66 -27.64 -76.20
N SER A 319 30.54 -27.57 -74.85
CA SER A 319 30.12 -26.47 -73.96
C SER A 319 28.65 -26.11 -73.65
N ASP A 320 28.45 -26.00 -72.33
CA ASP A 320 27.29 -25.63 -71.53
C ASP A 320 26.96 -24.13 -71.50
N VAL A 321 25.66 -23.81 -71.51
CA VAL A 321 25.06 -22.58 -70.97
C VAL A 321 23.67 -22.97 -70.46
N GLU A 322 23.33 -22.72 -69.18
CA GLU A 322 21.94 -22.37 -68.78
C GLU A 322 21.78 -21.90 -67.31
N ARG A 323 21.03 -20.80 -67.15
CA ARG A 323 20.47 -20.26 -65.89
C ARG A 323 18.99 -20.63 -65.85
N SER A 324 18.53 -21.12 -64.70
CA SER A 324 17.20 -21.73 -64.52
C SER A 324 16.03 -20.74 -64.36
N GLN A 325 15.00 -20.93 -65.18
CA GLN A 325 13.59 -20.61 -64.91
C GLN A 325 12.91 -21.89 -64.39
N VAL A 326 12.12 -21.83 -63.30
CA VAL A 326 11.34 -22.99 -62.82
C VAL A 326 9.83 -22.64 -62.74
N PRO A 327 8.94 -23.43 -63.39
CA PRO A 327 7.48 -23.24 -63.40
C PRO A 327 6.80 -23.35 -62.02
N ILE A 328 5.61 -22.74 -61.88
CA ILE A 328 4.82 -22.67 -60.63
C ILE A 328 4.40 -24.06 -60.11
N ALA A 329 4.14 -25.03 -61.00
CA ALA A 329 3.73 -26.39 -60.64
C ALA A 329 4.83 -27.18 -59.87
N THR A 330 6.11 -26.85 -60.05
CA THR A 330 7.24 -27.52 -59.40
C THR A 330 7.65 -26.86 -58.07
N ARG A 331 7.00 -25.75 -57.67
CA ARG A 331 7.31 -25.06 -56.40
C ARG A 331 6.73 -25.77 -55.17
N GLY A 332 5.63 -26.53 -55.31
CA GLY A 332 4.90 -27.14 -54.18
C GLY A 332 5.44 -28.49 -53.70
N SER A 333 5.96 -29.32 -54.61
CA SER A 333 6.31 -30.73 -54.35
C SER A 333 7.45 -30.92 -53.33
N ASN A 334 8.37 -29.97 -53.22
CA ASN A 334 9.53 -30.04 -52.32
C ASN A 334 9.37 -29.23 -51.01
N ILE A 335 8.19 -28.66 -50.75
CA ILE A 335 7.99 -27.79 -49.57
C ILE A 335 7.75 -28.61 -48.30
N LEU A 336 6.82 -29.55 -48.30
CA LEU A 336 6.50 -30.36 -47.10
C LEU A 336 7.71 -31.18 -46.61
N PRO A 337 8.48 -31.89 -47.46
CA PRO A 337 9.68 -32.60 -47.03
C PRO A 337 10.75 -31.69 -46.42
N ALA A 338 10.92 -30.48 -46.98
CA ALA A 338 11.87 -29.51 -46.47
C ALA A 338 11.44 -28.91 -45.12
N LEU A 339 10.13 -28.76 -44.87
CA LEU A 339 9.60 -28.21 -43.62
C LEU A 339 9.60 -29.23 -42.47
N LEU A 340 9.49 -30.53 -42.74
CA LEU A 340 9.56 -31.57 -41.70
C LEU A 340 10.94 -31.67 -41.03
N ASP A 341 12.02 -31.32 -41.74
CA ASP A 341 13.40 -31.38 -41.21
C ASP A 341 14.08 -30.00 -41.23
N PHE A 342 13.34 -28.97 -40.81
CA PHE A 342 13.79 -27.56 -40.87
C PHE A 342 15.05 -27.29 -40.05
N THR A 343 15.40 -28.15 -39.08
CA THR A 343 16.63 -28.03 -38.27
C THR A 343 17.91 -28.18 -39.10
N LYS A 344 17.83 -28.81 -40.28
CA LYS A 344 18.97 -29.01 -41.19
C LYS A 344 19.06 -27.95 -42.29
N LEU A 345 18.09 -27.05 -42.40
CA LEU A 345 18.08 -25.99 -43.41
C LEU A 345 18.87 -24.76 -42.94
N SER A 346 19.66 -24.17 -43.83
CA SER A 346 20.18 -22.82 -43.60
C SER A 346 19.05 -21.78 -43.60
N VAL A 347 19.24 -20.66 -42.90
CA VAL A 347 18.25 -19.56 -42.85
C VAL A 347 17.85 -19.07 -44.25
N ALA A 348 18.79 -19.05 -45.22
CA ALA A 348 18.50 -18.67 -46.60
C ALA A 348 17.62 -19.71 -47.35
N GLN A 349 17.89 -21.01 -47.16
CA GLN A 349 17.06 -22.08 -47.73
C GLN A 349 15.66 -22.11 -47.11
N MET A 350 15.60 -21.88 -45.81
CA MET A 350 14.36 -21.79 -45.03
C MET A 350 13.49 -20.62 -45.48
N GLN A 351 14.09 -19.43 -45.62
CA GLN A 351 13.39 -18.26 -46.14
C GLN A 351 12.89 -18.48 -47.57
N LYS A 352 13.69 -19.13 -48.45
CA LYS A 352 13.28 -19.47 -49.82
C LYS A 352 12.10 -20.46 -49.83
N THR A 353 12.13 -21.47 -48.96
CA THR A 353 11.08 -22.48 -48.83
C THR A 353 9.78 -21.87 -48.33
N LEU A 354 9.84 -21.05 -47.29
CA LEU A 354 8.69 -20.32 -46.74
C LEU A 354 8.15 -19.28 -47.73
N TYR A 355 9.00 -18.59 -48.48
CA TYR A 355 8.54 -17.68 -49.53
C TYR A 355 7.78 -18.43 -50.64
N ASN A 356 8.27 -19.60 -51.06
CA ASN A 356 7.55 -20.42 -52.03
C ASN A 356 6.20 -20.89 -51.46
N LEU A 357 6.14 -21.28 -50.18
CA LEU A 357 4.89 -21.67 -49.53
C LEU A 357 3.91 -20.49 -49.42
N ASP A 358 4.40 -19.29 -49.09
CA ASP A 358 3.61 -18.06 -49.05
C ASP A 358 2.99 -17.73 -50.41
N VAL A 359 3.77 -17.85 -51.49
CA VAL A 359 3.29 -17.66 -52.86
C VAL A 359 2.23 -18.70 -53.22
N VAL A 360 2.47 -19.98 -52.94
CA VAL A 360 1.52 -21.04 -53.31
C VAL A 360 0.21 -20.91 -52.51
N THR A 361 0.29 -20.58 -51.22
CA THR A 361 -0.89 -20.38 -50.35
C THR A 361 -1.62 -19.05 -50.57
N SER A 362 -1.04 -18.11 -51.31
CA SER A 362 -1.70 -16.85 -51.66
C SER A 362 -2.42 -16.87 -53.02
N LEU A 363 -2.22 -17.91 -53.83
CA LEU A 363 -2.73 -17.98 -55.21
C LEU A 363 -3.94 -18.92 -55.40
N THR A 364 -4.06 -20.01 -54.62
CA THR A 364 -5.15 -21.00 -54.87
C THR A 364 -5.63 -21.72 -53.60
N ALA A 365 -6.95 -21.90 -53.44
CA ALA A 365 -7.57 -22.58 -52.30
C ALA A 365 -7.27 -24.08 -52.23
N SER A 366 -7.15 -24.75 -53.38
CA SER A 366 -6.84 -26.18 -53.46
C SER A 366 -5.49 -26.52 -52.81
N GLN A 367 -4.50 -25.64 -52.98
CA GLN A 367 -3.19 -25.78 -52.36
C GLN A 367 -3.25 -25.57 -50.85
N CYS A 368 -4.04 -24.59 -50.36
CA CYS A 368 -4.25 -24.40 -48.92
C CYS A 368 -4.85 -25.66 -48.26
N ASN A 369 -5.88 -26.26 -48.88
CA ASN A 369 -6.46 -27.52 -48.41
C ASN A 369 -5.44 -28.66 -48.38
N TYR A 370 -4.63 -28.81 -49.42
CA TYR A 370 -3.56 -29.81 -49.46
C TYR A 370 -2.58 -29.65 -48.29
N PHE A 371 -2.05 -28.45 -48.05
CA PHE A 371 -1.07 -28.26 -46.97
C PHE A 371 -1.68 -28.40 -45.58
N VAL A 372 -2.92 -27.94 -45.36
CA VAL A 372 -3.60 -28.08 -44.06
C VAL A 372 -3.88 -29.55 -43.76
N ASN A 373 -4.39 -30.32 -44.72
CA ASN A 373 -4.62 -31.76 -44.55
C ASN A 373 -3.33 -32.56 -44.31
N ASN A 374 -2.17 -32.01 -44.68
CA ASN A 374 -0.85 -32.58 -44.42
C ASN A 374 -0.16 -31.98 -43.17
N GLY A 375 -0.91 -31.35 -42.27
CA GLY A 375 -0.42 -30.92 -40.95
C GLY A 375 0.57 -29.76 -40.98
N VAL A 376 0.56 -28.93 -42.03
CA VAL A 376 1.50 -27.80 -42.15
C VAL A 376 1.36 -26.81 -40.98
N VAL A 377 0.16 -26.67 -40.40
CA VAL A 377 -0.11 -25.65 -39.37
C VAL A 377 0.64 -26.00 -38.09
N LYS A 378 0.61 -27.27 -37.66
CA LYS A 378 1.44 -27.76 -36.54
C LYS A 378 2.94 -27.53 -36.77
N ILE A 379 3.43 -27.83 -37.98
CA ILE A 379 4.85 -27.62 -38.34
C ILE A 379 5.22 -26.14 -38.25
N LEU A 380 4.37 -25.25 -38.76
CA LEU A 380 4.58 -23.80 -38.74
C LEU A 380 4.58 -23.23 -37.30
N TYR A 381 3.71 -23.70 -36.40
CA TYR A 381 3.72 -23.25 -35.00
C TYR A 381 4.90 -23.81 -34.20
N SER A 382 5.27 -25.07 -34.41
CA SER A 382 6.51 -25.65 -33.86
C SER A 382 7.73 -24.82 -34.25
N PHE A 383 7.78 -24.41 -35.51
CA PHE A 383 8.81 -23.54 -36.06
C PHE A 383 8.86 -22.15 -35.40
N VAL A 384 7.70 -21.50 -35.20
CA VAL A 384 7.62 -20.22 -34.46
C VAL A 384 8.17 -20.35 -33.04
N GLY A 385 7.86 -21.44 -32.33
CA GLY A 385 8.39 -21.72 -30.99
C GLY A 385 9.91 -21.88 -30.94
N CYS A 386 10.50 -22.52 -31.94
CA CYS A 386 11.96 -22.71 -32.04
C CYS A 386 12.70 -21.42 -32.40
N LEU A 387 12.12 -20.57 -33.26
CA LEU A 387 12.78 -19.37 -33.77
C LEU A 387 12.77 -18.17 -32.83
N ASN A 388 11.91 -18.16 -31.81
CA ASN A 388 11.83 -17.10 -30.80
C ASN A 388 13.14 -16.87 -30.01
N LYS A 389 14.20 -17.65 -30.27
CA LYS A 389 15.49 -17.63 -29.55
C LYS A 389 16.69 -17.14 -30.37
N SER A 390 16.56 -16.87 -31.68
CA SER A 390 17.70 -16.54 -32.56
C SER A 390 17.55 -15.21 -33.30
N VAL A 391 18.61 -14.38 -33.30
CA VAL A 391 18.68 -13.07 -33.96
C VAL A 391 18.84 -13.25 -35.48
N GLY A 392 17.95 -12.64 -36.28
CA GLY A 392 18.04 -12.60 -37.75
C GLY A 392 17.07 -13.50 -38.53
N VAL A 393 16.06 -14.09 -37.86
CA VAL A 393 15.06 -14.97 -38.48
C VAL A 393 13.67 -14.32 -38.63
N ASP A 394 13.57 -13.02 -38.36
CA ASP A 394 12.33 -12.23 -38.34
C ASP A 394 11.56 -12.35 -39.66
N ARG A 395 12.27 -12.36 -40.80
CA ARG A 395 11.64 -12.51 -42.12
C ARG A 395 10.99 -13.87 -42.33
N CYS A 396 11.53 -14.94 -41.73
CA CYS A 396 10.89 -16.26 -41.78
C CYS A 396 9.64 -16.27 -40.91
N VAL A 397 9.69 -15.67 -39.71
CA VAL A 397 8.51 -15.54 -38.83
C VAL A 397 7.40 -14.71 -39.51
N GLU A 398 7.76 -13.62 -40.20
CA GLU A 398 6.79 -12.85 -40.99
C GLU A 398 6.10 -13.68 -42.06
N LEU A 399 6.86 -14.48 -42.81
CA LEU A 399 6.31 -15.36 -43.86
C LEU A 399 5.40 -16.43 -43.26
N VAL A 400 5.79 -17.03 -42.14
CA VAL A 400 4.97 -18.03 -41.43
C VAL A 400 3.63 -17.45 -41.00
N LEU A 401 3.62 -16.26 -40.39
CA LEU A 401 2.38 -15.61 -39.97
C LEU A 401 1.48 -15.27 -41.15
N LEU A 402 2.06 -14.86 -42.28
CA LEU A 402 1.33 -14.59 -43.52
C LEU A 402 0.73 -15.86 -44.13
N ILE A 403 1.44 -16.97 -44.09
CA ILE A 403 0.93 -18.28 -44.51
C ILE A 403 -0.23 -18.69 -43.62
N LEU A 404 -0.07 -18.64 -42.29
CA LEU A 404 -1.14 -18.99 -41.33
C LEU A 404 -2.40 -18.13 -41.56
N ILE A 405 -2.25 -16.84 -41.82
CA ILE A 405 -3.35 -15.94 -42.18
C ILE A 405 -4.05 -16.41 -43.46
N ASN A 406 -3.31 -16.78 -44.50
CA ASN A 406 -3.91 -17.28 -45.74
C ASN A 406 -4.62 -18.61 -45.55
N LEU A 407 -4.00 -19.54 -44.82
CA LEU A 407 -4.59 -20.86 -44.53
C LEU A 407 -5.88 -20.71 -43.74
N TYR A 408 -5.96 -19.79 -42.77
CA TYR A 408 -7.20 -19.55 -42.04
C TYR A 408 -8.29 -18.90 -42.91
N LYS A 409 -7.91 -18.00 -43.82
CA LYS A 409 -8.87 -17.35 -44.73
C LYS A 409 -9.37 -18.27 -45.84
N ALA A 410 -8.61 -19.30 -46.21
CA ALA A 410 -8.98 -20.17 -47.31
C ALA A 410 -10.33 -20.90 -47.03
N PRO A 411 -11.17 -21.11 -48.05
CA PRO A 411 -12.43 -21.83 -47.87
C PRO A 411 -12.18 -23.25 -47.37
N ASN A 412 -12.97 -23.70 -46.40
CA ASN A 412 -12.95 -25.05 -45.81
C ASN A 412 -11.71 -25.43 -44.98
N THR A 413 -10.79 -24.50 -44.72
CA THR A 413 -9.60 -24.74 -43.89
C THR A 413 -9.63 -24.03 -42.54
N ALA A 414 -10.53 -23.08 -42.32
CA ALA A 414 -10.54 -22.24 -41.11
C ALA A 414 -10.66 -23.07 -39.81
N GLU A 415 -11.50 -24.10 -39.80
CA GLU A 415 -11.72 -24.91 -38.59
C GLU A 415 -10.56 -25.87 -38.30
N THR A 416 -10.02 -26.54 -39.32
CA THR A 416 -8.84 -27.39 -39.17
C THR A 416 -7.61 -26.59 -38.74
N VAL A 417 -7.41 -25.41 -39.33
CA VAL A 417 -6.34 -24.48 -38.91
C VAL A 417 -6.53 -24.07 -37.44
N TRP A 418 -7.75 -23.77 -37.01
CA TRP A 418 -8.03 -23.42 -35.61
C TRP A 418 -7.73 -24.56 -34.63
N GLN A 419 -8.15 -25.78 -34.93
CA GLN A 419 -7.85 -26.94 -34.09
C GLN A 419 -6.35 -27.21 -34.01
N GLU A 420 -5.64 -27.18 -35.14
CA GLU A 420 -4.17 -27.32 -35.15
C GLU A 420 -3.46 -26.18 -34.42
N THR A 421 -3.99 -24.95 -34.47
CA THR A 421 -3.51 -23.82 -33.67
C THR A 421 -3.63 -24.10 -32.17
N LEU A 422 -4.73 -24.69 -31.69
CA LEU A 422 -4.90 -25.01 -30.27
C LEU A 422 -3.93 -26.11 -29.84
N GLU A 423 -3.84 -27.20 -30.60
CA GLU A 423 -2.95 -28.33 -30.31
C GLU A 423 -1.47 -27.93 -30.28
N ALA A 424 -1.05 -27.03 -31.17
CA ALA A 424 0.33 -26.55 -31.23
C ALA A 424 0.64 -25.40 -30.25
N ASN A 425 -0.25 -25.10 -29.29
CA ASN A 425 -0.15 -23.93 -28.40
C ASN A 425 0.02 -22.60 -29.18
N GLY A 426 -0.54 -22.50 -30.38
CA GLY A 426 -0.31 -21.42 -31.32
C GLY A 426 -0.76 -20.06 -30.80
N ILE A 427 -1.82 -19.99 -30.00
CA ILE A 427 -2.25 -18.74 -29.33
C ILE A 427 -1.14 -18.20 -28.42
N THR A 428 -0.51 -19.08 -27.63
CA THR A 428 0.60 -18.71 -26.75
C THR A 428 1.79 -18.19 -27.56
N HIS A 429 2.15 -18.89 -28.63
CA HIS A 429 3.23 -18.47 -29.53
C HIS A 429 2.97 -17.10 -30.19
N LEU A 430 1.73 -16.83 -30.64
CA LEU A 430 1.33 -15.55 -31.22
C LEU A 430 1.46 -14.41 -30.22
N VAL A 431 1.03 -14.63 -28.98
CA VAL A 431 1.09 -13.64 -27.91
C VAL A 431 2.54 -13.41 -27.43
N GLU A 432 3.37 -14.44 -27.40
CA GLU A 432 4.81 -14.32 -27.13
C GLU A 432 5.55 -13.56 -28.24
N LEU A 433 5.20 -13.78 -29.51
CA LEU A 433 5.68 -12.97 -30.61
C LEU A 433 5.28 -11.50 -30.44
N MET A 434 4.01 -11.22 -30.12
CA MET A 434 3.57 -9.85 -29.84
C MET A 434 4.35 -9.21 -28.69
N MET A 435 4.68 -9.99 -27.66
CA MET A 435 5.50 -9.53 -26.54
C MET A 435 6.94 -9.24 -26.96
N ASN A 436 7.58 -10.15 -27.71
CA ASN A 436 8.97 -10.02 -28.16
C ASN A 436 9.15 -8.81 -29.10
N PHE A 437 8.24 -8.65 -30.07
CA PHE A 437 8.30 -7.60 -31.09
C PHE A 437 7.58 -6.30 -30.66
N ARG A 438 7.27 -6.12 -29.37
CA ARG A 438 6.51 -4.96 -28.86
C ARG A 438 7.26 -3.63 -28.92
N LEU A 439 8.60 -3.62 -29.00
CA LEU A 439 9.43 -2.41 -29.00
C LEU A 439 10.10 -2.12 -30.35
N GLU A 440 9.96 -3.00 -31.34
CA GLU A 440 10.64 -2.82 -32.62
C GLU A 440 10.00 -1.74 -33.50
N LYS A 441 10.85 -1.03 -34.26
CA LYS A 441 10.45 0.02 -35.21
C LYS A 441 9.69 -0.56 -36.40
N THR A 442 10.12 -1.72 -36.90
CA THR A 442 9.44 -2.50 -37.93
C THR A 442 8.37 -3.35 -37.26
N SER A 443 7.15 -2.81 -37.14
CA SER A 443 6.04 -3.48 -36.44
C SER A 443 5.40 -4.65 -37.21
N THR A 444 6.04 -5.15 -38.26
CA THR A 444 5.51 -6.09 -39.24
C THR A 444 5.14 -7.46 -38.65
N VAL A 445 5.99 -8.06 -37.82
CA VAL A 445 5.69 -9.33 -37.12
C VAL A 445 4.55 -9.14 -36.13
N PHE A 446 4.61 -8.05 -35.34
CA PHE A 446 3.58 -7.72 -34.35
C PHE A 446 2.21 -7.55 -35.00
N CYS A 447 2.13 -6.80 -36.11
CA CYS A 447 0.87 -6.56 -36.80
C CYS A 447 0.31 -7.84 -37.44
N LYS A 448 1.16 -8.72 -37.97
CA LYS A 448 0.75 -10.03 -38.51
C LYS A 448 0.23 -10.96 -37.41
N ALA A 449 0.91 -11.01 -36.26
CA ALA A 449 0.42 -11.78 -35.11
C ALA A 449 -0.92 -11.24 -34.58
N CYS A 450 -1.08 -9.91 -34.51
CA CYS A 450 -2.37 -9.28 -34.23
C CYS A 450 -3.42 -9.63 -35.29
N THR A 451 -3.05 -9.67 -36.56
CA THR A 451 -3.99 -10.03 -37.64
C THR A 451 -4.51 -11.45 -37.48
N ALA A 452 -3.65 -12.41 -37.14
CA ALA A 452 -4.07 -13.80 -36.88
C ALA A 452 -5.04 -13.89 -35.69
N LEU A 453 -4.72 -13.26 -34.55
CA LEU A 453 -5.63 -13.22 -33.39
C LEU A 453 -6.93 -12.47 -33.70
N TRP A 454 -6.86 -11.40 -34.48
CA TRP A 454 -8.03 -10.63 -34.92
C TRP A 454 -8.97 -11.48 -35.78
N LEU A 455 -8.44 -12.30 -36.69
CA LEU A 455 -9.23 -13.21 -37.52
C LEU A 455 -9.89 -14.32 -36.69
N PHE A 456 -9.17 -14.91 -35.73
CA PHE A 456 -9.76 -15.89 -34.82
C PHE A 456 -10.86 -15.27 -33.96
N ALA A 457 -10.65 -14.06 -33.45
CA ALA A 457 -11.59 -13.36 -32.59
C ALA A 457 -12.85 -12.83 -33.31
N GLN A 458 -12.97 -13.00 -34.62
CA GLN A 458 -14.22 -12.73 -35.35
C GLN A 458 -15.32 -13.72 -34.97
N ASP A 459 -14.93 -14.95 -34.63
CA ASP A 459 -15.82 -15.96 -34.09
C ASP A 459 -15.93 -15.75 -32.57
N PRO A 460 -17.14 -15.49 -32.03
CA PRO A 460 -17.35 -15.23 -30.61
C PRO A 460 -16.88 -16.35 -29.70
N ASP A 461 -16.95 -17.61 -30.13
CA ASP A 461 -16.57 -18.75 -29.29
C ASP A 461 -15.05 -18.93 -29.26
N LYS A 462 -14.38 -18.72 -30.39
CA LYS A 462 -12.91 -18.64 -30.47
C LYS A 462 -12.38 -17.46 -29.66
N ALA A 463 -13.08 -16.32 -29.69
CA ALA A 463 -12.75 -15.14 -28.88
C ALA A 463 -12.80 -15.43 -27.37
N LYS A 464 -13.81 -16.17 -26.88
CA LYS A 464 -13.88 -16.60 -25.47
C LYS A 464 -12.70 -17.49 -25.09
N ILE A 465 -12.33 -18.44 -25.93
CA ILE A 465 -11.18 -19.34 -25.71
C ILE A 465 -9.88 -18.53 -25.60
N ILE A 466 -9.67 -17.54 -26.48
CA ILE A 466 -8.52 -16.65 -26.44
C ILE A 466 -8.49 -15.84 -25.14
N THR A 467 -9.61 -15.25 -24.74
CA THR A 467 -9.71 -14.40 -23.54
C THR A 467 -9.54 -15.20 -22.24
N ASN A 468 -10.00 -16.45 -22.19
CA ASN A 468 -9.87 -17.32 -21.03
C ASN A 468 -8.43 -17.80 -20.78
N SER A 469 -7.52 -17.63 -21.75
CA SER A 469 -6.11 -17.97 -21.56
C SER A 469 -5.41 -16.96 -20.63
N PRO A 470 -4.88 -17.38 -19.46
CA PRO A 470 -4.25 -16.47 -18.50
C PRO A 470 -3.00 -15.80 -19.09
N LYS A 471 -2.28 -16.50 -19.97
CA LYS A 471 -1.10 -15.97 -20.67
C LYS A 471 -1.46 -14.84 -21.62
N VAL A 472 -2.59 -14.96 -22.33
CA VAL A 472 -3.14 -13.90 -23.19
C VAL A 472 -3.50 -12.68 -22.36
N ALA A 473 -4.31 -12.84 -21.32
CA ALA A 473 -4.75 -11.74 -20.46
C ALA A 473 -3.57 -10.96 -19.84
N GLN A 474 -2.57 -11.67 -19.30
CA GLN A 474 -1.37 -11.06 -18.72
C GLN A 474 -0.56 -10.28 -19.77
N THR A 475 -0.37 -10.87 -20.95
CA THR A 475 0.46 -10.27 -21.99
C THR A 475 -0.22 -9.06 -22.62
N PHE A 476 -1.52 -9.13 -22.90
CA PHE A 476 -2.31 -8.00 -23.38
C PHE A 476 -2.31 -6.85 -22.37
N LYS A 477 -2.52 -7.12 -21.08
CA LYS A 477 -2.42 -6.09 -20.01
C LYS A 477 -1.05 -5.42 -19.97
N TYR A 478 0.02 -6.18 -20.13
CA TYR A 478 1.37 -5.65 -20.16
C TYR A 478 1.65 -4.81 -21.41
N ILE A 479 1.21 -5.26 -22.60
CA ILE A 479 1.35 -4.52 -23.85
C ILE A 479 0.52 -3.22 -23.81
N MET A 480 -0.71 -3.24 -23.28
CA MET A 480 -1.55 -2.04 -23.07
C MET A 480 -0.81 -0.98 -22.26
N LYS A 481 -0.30 -1.35 -21.07
CA LYS A 481 0.45 -0.46 -20.18
C LYS A 481 1.69 0.14 -20.86
N ASN A 482 2.35 -0.61 -21.74
CA ASN A 482 3.53 -0.11 -22.46
C ASN A 482 3.17 0.86 -23.58
N MET A 483 2.08 0.61 -24.33
CA MET A 483 1.61 1.52 -25.37
C MET A 483 1.12 2.86 -24.80
N GLU A 484 0.54 2.86 -23.60
CA GLU A 484 0.13 4.09 -22.88
C GLU A 484 1.34 4.92 -22.44
N LYS A 485 2.37 4.27 -21.89
CA LYS A 485 3.62 4.95 -21.49
C LYS A 485 4.39 5.54 -22.67
N THR A 486 4.33 4.89 -23.83
CA THR A 486 4.97 5.44 -25.04
C THR A 486 4.25 6.68 -25.57
N LYS A 487 2.93 6.84 -25.35
CA LYS A 487 2.18 8.06 -25.67
C LYS A 487 2.51 9.24 -24.73
N GLN A 488 2.76 8.98 -23.45
CA GLN A 488 3.07 10.01 -22.45
C GLN A 488 4.50 10.57 -22.55
N ASN A 489 5.43 9.83 -23.17
CA ASN A 489 6.84 10.20 -23.29
C ASN A 489 7.22 10.84 -24.64
N VAL A 490 6.26 11.19 -25.50
CA VAL A 490 6.52 11.96 -26.73
C VAL A 490 6.48 13.46 -26.38
N PRO A 491 7.59 14.21 -26.53
CA PRO A 491 7.58 15.67 -26.37
C PRO A 491 6.63 16.29 -27.39
N SER A 492 5.81 17.26 -26.96
CA SER A 492 4.79 17.97 -27.74
C SER A 492 5.35 18.91 -28.83
N THR A 493 6.52 18.60 -29.39
CA THR A 493 7.22 19.39 -30.40
C THR A 493 7.76 18.49 -31.52
N SER A 494 6.89 17.91 -32.33
CA SER A 494 7.27 17.58 -33.71
C SER A 494 6.06 17.53 -34.65
N LYS A 495 6.07 18.45 -35.61
CA LYS A 495 5.52 18.45 -36.98
C LYS A 495 4.12 17.87 -37.22
N LYS A 496 3.33 18.67 -37.97
CA LYS A 496 2.04 18.32 -38.60
C LYS A 496 1.98 16.83 -39.01
N PRO A 497 0.89 16.12 -38.72
CA PRO A 497 0.74 14.74 -39.17
C PRO A 497 0.72 14.76 -40.70
N VAL A 498 1.71 14.11 -41.30
CA VAL A 498 1.58 13.63 -42.69
C VAL A 498 0.29 12.81 -42.74
N PRO A 499 -0.62 13.01 -43.70
CA PRO A 499 -1.81 12.20 -43.83
C PRO A 499 -1.36 10.76 -44.10
N THR A 500 -1.32 9.96 -43.05
CA THR A 500 -1.00 8.54 -43.14
C THR A 500 -2.23 7.87 -43.71
N ASN A 501 -2.01 7.10 -44.77
CA ASN A 501 -3.00 6.32 -45.52
C ASN A 501 -4.13 5.78 -44.62
N LYS A 502 -5.37 5.82 -45.14
CA LYS A 502 -6.58 5.25 -44.51
C LYS A 502 -6.20 3.96 -43.77
N LYS A 503 -6.44 3.91 -42.45
CA LYS A 503 -6.20 2.73 -41.60
C LYS A 503 -7.15 1.61 -42.03
N ALA A 504 -6.75 0.87 -43.05
CA ALA A 504 -7.55 -0.18 -43.65
C ALA A 504 -7.46 -1.46 -42.80
N VAL A 505 -8.62 -2.08 -42.59
CA VAL A 505 -8.73 -3.37 -41.91
C VAL A 505 -8.46 -4.49 -42.92
N PRO A 506 -7.71 -5.54 -42.55
CA PRO A 506 -7.49 -6.69 -43.43
C PRO A 506 -8.79 -7.36 -43.85
N ALA A 507 -8.85 -7.87 -45.09
CA ALA A 507 -10.01 -8.62 -45.58
C ALA A 507 -10.24 -9.90 -44.75
N LEU A 508 -11.50 -10.26 -44.49
CA LEU A 508 -11.87 -11.50 -43.80
C LEU A 508 -11.75 -12.73 -44.70
N LEU A 509 -11.95 -12.54 -46.00
CA LEU A 509 -11.85 -13.58 -47.02
C LEU A 509 -10.53 -13.46 -47.80
N PRO A 510 -10.08 -14.55 -48.45
CA PRO A 510 -8.86 -14.54 -49.23
C PRO A 510 -9.11 -13.77 -50.52
N ASN A 511 -8.19 -12.87 -50.86
CA ASN A 511 -8.28 -12.01 -52.03
C ASN A 511 -7.32 -12.43 -53.16
N TRP A 512 -6.73 -13.63 -53.07
CA TRP A 512 -5.93 -14.30 -54.11
C TRP A 512 -4.87 -13.43 -54.81
N GLY A 513 -4.20 -12.54 -54.06
CA GLY A 513 -3.19 -11.64 -54.63
C GLY A 513 -3.68 -10.23 -54.96
N ASN A 514 -4.99 -9.97 -54.88
CA ASN A 514 -5.63 -8.71 -55.26
C ASN A 514 -5.79 -7.75 -54.05
N TYR A 515 -4.70 -7.12 -53.60
CA TYR A 515 -4.64 -6.34 -52.34
C TYR A 515 -4.96 -4.83 -52.45
N TYR A 516 -5.56 -4.35 -53.54
CA TYR A 516 -5.64 -2.91 -53.82
C TYR A 516 -6.47 -2.07 -52.82
N ASN A 517 -7.38 -2.67 -52.05
CA ASN A 517 -8.24 -1.96 -51.09
C ASN A 517 -8.17 -2.46 -49.63
N HIS A 518 -7.64 -3.66 -49.41
CA HIS A 518 -7.50 -4.25 -48.08
C HIS A 518 -6.09 -4.84 -47.93
N PRO A 519 -5.32 -4.41 -46.92
CA PRO A 519 -3.99 -4.94 -46.71
C PRO A 519 -4.08 -6.40 -46.24
N ARG A 520 -3.08 -7.21 -46.58
CA ARG A 520 -3.03 -8.63 -46.22
C ARG A 520 -3.03 -8.86 -44.70
N SER A 521 -2.34 -7.97 -44.00
CA SER A 521 -2.26 -7.86 -42.55
C SER A 521 -2.38 -6.40 -42.15
N PHE A 522 -2.60 -6.09 -40.88
CA PHE A 522 -2.49 -4.71 -40.42
C PHE A 522 -1.08 -4.16 -40.70
N ASP A 523 -1.00 -2.86 -41.02
CA ASP A 523 0.28 -2.17 -41.25
C ASP A 523 0.63 -1.19 -40.11
N ASP A 524 -0.35 -0.82 -39.27
CA ASP A 524 -0.15 0.02 -38.09
C ASP A 524 -0.32 -0.78 -36.79
N LYS A 525 0.73 -0.79 -35.97
CA LYS A 525 0.81 -1.50 -34.69
C LYS A 525 -0.31 -1.15 -33.72
N THR A 526 -0.58 0.14 -33.57
CA THR A 526 -1.53 0.64 -32.57
C THR A 526 -2.96 0.33 -32.99
N PHE A 527 -3.24 0.44 -34.28
CA PHE A 527 -4.53 0.12 -34.88
C PHE A 527 -4.80 -1.39 -34.86
N ALA A 528 -3.80 -2.21 -35.20
CA ALA A 528 -3.89 -3.67 -35.14
C ALA A 528 -4.26 -4.15 -33.72
N PHE A 529 -3.53 -3.67 -32.72
CA PHE A 529 -3.74 -4.07 -31.33
C PHE A 529 -5.11 -3.62 -30.82
N LYS A 530 -5.51 -2.37 -31.06
CA LYS A 530 -6.84 -1.86 -30.70
C LYS A 530 -7.98 -2.64 -31.35
N SER A 531 -7.79 -3.09 -32.59
CA SER A 531 -8.81 -3.86 -33.31
C SER A 531 -9.01 -5.23 -32.68
N VAL A 532 -7.93 -5.89 -32.24
CA VAL A 532 -8.00 -7.16 -31.50
C VAL A 532 -8.62 -6.98 -30.12
N THR A 533 -8.19 -5.99 -29.34
CA THR A 533 -8.72 -5.79 -27.97
C THR A 533 -10.21 -5.47 -27.97
N LYS A 534 -10.69 -4.75 -28.99
CA LYS A 534 -12.12 -4.45 -29.18
C LYS A 534 -12.96 -5.73 -29.37
N LEU A 535 -12.48 -6.69 -30.15
CA LEU A 535 -13.18 -7.97 -30.37
C LEU A 535 -13.13 -8.87 -29.13
N LEU A 536 -11.97 -8.92 -28.45
CA LEU A 536 -11.78 -9.72 -27.25
C LEU A 536 -12.44 -9.12 -25.98
N LYS A 537 -13.02 -7.91 -26.08
CA LYS A 537 -13.62 -7.15 -24.96
C LYS A 537 -12.67 -6.99 -23.75
N LEU A 538 -11.37 -6.87 -24.03
CA LEU A 538 -10.35 -6.64 -23.02
C LEU A 538 -10.26 -5.12 -22.77
N SER A 539 -10.71 -4.68 -21.59
CA SER A 539 -10.69 -3.27 -21.13
C SER A 539 -9.37 -2.88 -20.48
#